data_AF-A0A7V3CDQ5-F1
#
_entry.id   AF-A0A7V3CDQ5-F1
#
_cell.length_a   1.000
_cell.length_b   1.000
_cell.length_c   1.000
_cell.angle_alpha   90.00
_cell.angle_beta   90.00
_cell.angle_gamma   90.00
#
_symmetry.space_group_name_H-M   'P 1'
#
loop_
_entity.id
_entity.type
_entity.pdbx_description
1 polymer ?
#
loop_
_entity_poly.entity_id
_entity_poly.type
_entity_poly.pdbx_seq_one_letter_code
_entity_poly.pdbx_strand_id
1 'polypeptide(L)'
;MARLLEGTEQPGALSRALESHADLRGALAALPAAERQSFERRFGPAAVAELLALAGESDARLFFESLLQFGARQEADNRLDLATAIYGLVQAQAEGPLGLRAGQRLDAVLGRGAGGARTEFLLRRLAHEASEPTALFAMGMAGTAFRLTRLATLSRLAATPAGNFLTRGFGARAVASLTGFAVEATVFPLAGRAANEALGRSQDWSA
;
A
#
# COMPACT_ATOMS: atom_id res chain seq x y z
N MET A 1 5.78 -5.47 16.86
CA MET A 1 4.72 -5.30 15.84
C MET A 1 3.33 -5.29 16.45
N ALA A 2 3.05 -6.13 17.44
CA ALA A 2 1.75 -6.18 18.11
C ALA A 2 1.34 -4.84 18.78
N ARG A 3 2.32 -4.03 19.24
CA ARG A 3 2.13 -2.64 19.69
C ARG A 3 1.52 -1.67 18.66
N LEU A 4 1.62 -1.94 17.35
CA LEU A 4 1.08 -1.05 16.30
C LEU A 4 -0.45 -1.18 16.13
N LEU A 5 -1.05 -2.25 16.64
CA LEU A 5 -2.49 -2.46 16.55
C LEU A 5 -3.27 -1.66 17.60
N GLU A 6 -2.64 -1.35 18.74
CA GLU A 6 -3.36 -0.81 19.92
C GLU A 6 -2.99 0.65 20.25
N GLY A 7 -1.96 1.23 19.63
CA GLY A 7 -1.63 2.66 19.79
C GLY A 7 -1.16 3.05 21.20
N THR A 8 -0.98 2.07 22.09
CA THR A 8 -0.54 2.24 23.48
C THR A 8 0.85 1.65 23.70
N GLU A 9 1.62 2.21 24.64
CA GLU A 9 2.96 1.68 24.98
C GLU A 9 2.94 0.24 25.51
N GLN A 10 1.78 -0.23 25.97
CA GLN A 10 1.58 -1.61 26.38
C GLN A 10 1.03 -2.45 25.23
N PRO A 11 1.55 -3.68 25.02
CA PRO A 11 0.88 -4.66 24.19
C PRO A 11 -0.49 -4.93 24.82
N GLY A 12 -1.54 -4.48 24.16
CA GLY A 12 -2.91 -4.69 24.59
C GLY A 12 -3.32 -6.16 24.53
N ALA A 13 -4.59 -6.41 24.79
CA ALA A 13 -5.07 -7.77 25.04
C ALA A 13 -4.98 -8.66 23.79
N LEU A 14 -5.11 -8.08 22.61
CA LEU A 14 -5.16 -8.83 21.36
C LEU A 14 -3.77 -9.31 20.94
N SER A 15 -2.77 -8.44 21.11
CA SER A 15 -1.37 -8.80 20.91
C SER A 15 -0.92 -9.94 21.83
N ARG A 16 -1.27 -9.87 23.11
CA ARG A 16 -0.95 -10.93 24.09
C ARG A 16 -1.67 -12.25 23.80
N ALA A 17 -2.91 -12.20 23.32
CA ALA A 17 -3.65 -13.40 22.95
C ALA A 17 -3.06 -14.09 21.71
N LEU A 18 -2.70 -13.29 20.70
CA LEU A 18 -1.97 -13.78 19.53
C LEU A 18 -0.62 -14.40 19.94
N GLU A 19 0.11 -13.80 20.88
CA GLU A 19 1.38 -14.33 21.40
C GLU A 19 1.23 -15.66 22.15
N SER A 20 0.19 -15.80 22.96
CA SER A 20 -0.02 -16.97 23.80
C SER A 20 -0.68 -18.16 23.09
N HIS A 21 -1.07 -18.02 21.81
CA HIS A 21 -1.96 -18.96 21.11
C HIS A 21 -3.27 -19.25 21.88
N ALA A 22 -3.58 -18.41 22.88
CA ALA A 22 -4.74 -18.57 23.73
C ALA A 22 -5.97 -18.00 23.01
N ASP A 23 -7.12 -18.57 23.34
CA ASP A 23 -8.48 -18.23 22.88
C ASP A 23 -8.59 -16.81 22.30
N LEU A 24 -8.28 -16.68 21.01
CA LEU A 24 -8.29 -15.42 20.25
C LEU A 24 -9.69 -14.80 20.28
N ARG A 25 -10.70 -15.65 20.24
CA ARG A 25 -12.10 -15.28 20.35
C ARG A 25 -12.40 -14.71 21.73
N GLY A 26 -11.93 -15.35 22.79
CA GLY A 26 -12.00 -14.86 24.15
C GLY A 26 -11.31 -13.52 24.34
N ALA A 27 -10.13 -13.34 23.75
CA ALA A 27 -9.40 -12.07 23.81
C ALA A 27 -10.10 -10.93 23.06
N LEU A 28 -10.63 -11.21 21.86
CA LEU A 28 -11.48 -10.26 21.12
C LEU A 28 -12.74 -9.91 21.91
N ALA A 29 -13.38 -10.90 22.54
CA ALA A 29 -14.56 -10.67 23.36
C ALA A 29 -14.25 -9.86 24.63
N ALA A 30 -13.05 -10.01 25.19
CA ALA A 30 -12.57 -9.28 26.36
C ALA A 30 -12.19 -7.82 26.07
N LEU A 31 -11.99 -7.45 24.80
CA LEU A 31 -11.72 -6.06 24.45
C LEU A 31 -12.92 -5.15 24.80
N PRO A 32 -12.67 -3.93 25.30
CA PRO A 32 -13.68 -2.90 25.43
C PRO A 32 -14.49 -2.71 24.14
N ALA A 33 -15.80 -2.45 24.26
CA ALA A 33 -16.68 -2.31 23.09
C ALA A 33 -16.21 -1.21 22.12
N ALA A 34 -15.63 -0.13 22.64
CA ALA A 34 -15.05 0.95 21.84
C ALA A 34 -13.84 0.47 20.99
N GLU A 35 -12.98 -0.36 21.56
CA GLU A 35 -11.82 -0.94 20.86
C GLU A 35 -12.26 -1.95 19.82
N ARG A 36 -13.24 -2.80 20.13
CA ARG A 36 -13.86 -3.70 19.13
C ARG A 36 -14.46 -2.94 17.96
N GLN A 37 -15.22 -1.87 18.23
CA GLN A 37 -15.77 -1.04 17.16
C GLN A 37 -14.69 -0.31 16.37
N SER A 38 -13.59 0.09 16.99
CA SER A 38 -12.44 0.67 16.29
C SER A 38 -11.77 -0.35 15.39
N PHE A 39 -11.56 -1.57 15.90
CA PHE A 39 -11.00 -2.71 15.18
C PHE A 39 -11.88 -3.09 13.98
N GLU A 40 -13.18 -3.25 14.17
CA GLU A 40 -14.15 -3.53 13.11
C GLU A 40 -14.22 -2.40 12.07
N ARG A 41 -14.15 -1.13 12.50
CA ARG A 41 -14.10 0.00 11.56
C ARG A 41 -12.81 0.02 10.74
N ARG A 42 -11.67 -0.30 11.36
CA ARG A 42 -10.36 -0.29 10.70
C ARG A 42 -10.19 -1.46 9.72
N PHE A 43 -10.61 -2.67 10.11
CA PHE A 43 -10.37 -3.88 9.33
C PHE A 43 -11.59 -4.35 8.53
N GLY A 44 -12.78 -3.84 8.84
CA GLY A 44 -14.03 -4.23 8.22
C GLY A 44 -14.61 -5.53 8.80
N PRO A 45 -15.94 -5.67 8.81
CA PRO A 45 -16.62 -6.78 9.49
C PRO A 45 -16.28 -8.16 8.89
N ALA A 46 -16.06 -8.24 7.57
CA ALA A 46 -15.71 -9.49 6.89
C ALA A 46 -14.36 -10.05 7.35
N ALA A 47 -13.33 -9.19 7.45
CA ALA A 47 -12.01 -9.60 7.89
C ALA A 47 -12.00 -10.02 9.37
N VAL A 48 -12.79 -9.34 10.21
CA VAL A 48 -12.97 -9.72 11.61
C VAL A 48 -13.67 -11.07 11.74
N ALA A 49 -14.75 -11.29 11.00
CA ALA A 49 -15.48 -12.56 11.00
C ALA A 49 -14.60 -13.73 10.55
N GLU A 50 -13.80 -13.52 9.51
CA GLU A 50 -12.84 -14.51 9.01
C GLU A 50 -11.75 -14.82 10.05
N LEU A 51 -11.15 -13.80 10.67
CA LEU A 51 -10.14 -14.00 11.71
C LEU A 51 -10.69 -14.73 12.93
N LEU A 52 -11.96 -14.46 13.30
CA LEU A 52 -12.67 -15.21 14.34
C LEU A 52 -12.95 -16.67 13.94
N ALA A 53 -13.21 -16.93 12.66
CA ALA A 53 -13.36 -18.30 12.16
C ALA A 53 -12.02 -19.05 12.20
N LEU A 54 -10.93 -18.40 11.81
CA LEU A 54 -9.58 -18.96 11.89
C LEU A 54 -9.15 -19.27 13.32
N ALA A 55 -9.56 -18.44 14.29
CA ALA A 55 -9.30 -18.68 15.71
C ALA A 55 -9.91 -19.97 16.27
N GLY A 56 -10.87 -20.59 15.56
CA GLY A 56 -11.44 -21.88 15.92
C GLY A 56 -10.62 -23.09 15.48
N GLU A 57 -9.56 -22.89 14.68
CA GLU A 57 -8.71 -23.97 14.20
C GLU A 57 -7.86 -24.53 15.34
N SER A 58 -7.94 -25.85 15.54
CA SER A 58 -7.27 -26.52 16.66
C SER A 58 -5.85 -26.97 16.31
N ASP A 59 -5.60 -27.24 15.03
CA ASP A 59 -4.27 -27.59 14.55
C ASP A 59 -3.45 -26.31 14.31
N ALA A 60 -2.37 -26.14 15.08
CA ALA A 60 -1.50 -24.97 15.00
C ALA A 60 -0.92 -24.77 13.58
N ARG A 61 -0.59 -25.84 12.87
CA ARG A 61 -0.05 -25.75 11.51
C ARG A 61 -1.11 -25.25 10.53
N LEU A 62 -2.32 -25.80 10.59
CA LEU A 62 -3.44 -25.34 9.75
C LEU A 62 -3.85 -23.91 10.08
N PHE A 63 -3.82 -23.54 11.36
CA PHE A 63 -4.05 -22.18 11.81
C PHE A 63 -3.07 -21.20 11.15
N PHE A 64 -1.76 -21.44 11.27
CA PHE A 64 -0.76 -20.54 10.69
C PHE A 64 -0.76 -20.50 9.16
N GLU A 65 -1.06 -21.63 8.52
CA GLU A 65 -1.22 -21.67 7.06
C GLU A 65 -2.41 -20.83 6.62
N SER A 66 -3.55 -20.99 7.28
CA SER A 66 -4.76 -20.23 6.97
C SER A 66 -4.60 -18.74 7.29
N LEU A 67 -3.88 -18.42 8.36
CA LEU A 67 -3.53 -17.06 8.75
C LEU A 67 -2.58 -16.42 7.72
N LEU A 68 -1.60 -17.16 7.20
CA LEU A 68 -0.73 -16.69 6.12
C LEU A 68 -1.54 -16.37 4.85
N GLN A 69 -2.49 -17.23 4.48
CA GLN A 69 -3.38 -16.98 3.35
C GLN A 69 -4.30 -15.78 3.58
N PHE A 70 -4.77 -15.59 4.82
CA PHE A 70 -5.52 -14.41 5.21
C PHE A 70 -4.69 -13.14 5.04
N GLY A 71 -3.44 -13.14 5.51
CA GLY A 71 -2.49 -12.05 5.26
C GLY A 71 -2.33 -11.71 3.77
N ALA A 72 -2.24 -12.74 2.91
CA ALA A 72 -2.14 -12.56 1.46
C ALA A 72 -3.41 -11.95 0.82
N ARG A 73 -4.60 -12.28 1.33
CA ARG A 73 -5.84 -11.62 0.90
C ARG A 73 -5.86 -10.15 1.33
N GLN A 74 -5.48 -9.86 2.57
CA GLN A 74 -5.39 -8.47 3.05
C GLN A 74 -4.36 -7.66 2.26
N GLU A 75 -3.24 -8.27 1.86
CA GLU A 75 -2.25 -7.66 0.95
C GLU A 75 -2.88 -7.33 -0.42
N ALA A 76 -3.63 -8.27 -1.00
CA ALA A 76 -4.32 -8.08 -2.27
C ALA A 76 -5.40 -6.98 -2.22
N ASP A 77 -6.06 -6.83 -1.06
CA ASP A 77 -7.04 -5.77 -0.79
C ASP A 77 -6.39 -4.43 -0.37
N ASN A 78 -5.06 -4.30 -0.53
CA ASN A 78 -4.26 -3.12 -0.18
C ASN A 78 -4.33 -2.71 1.31
N ARG A 79 -4.67 -3.65 2.20
CA ARG A 79 -4.72 -3.47 3.66
C ARG A 79 -3.38 -3.83 4.29
N LEU A 80 -2.35 -3.10 3.88
CA LEU A 80 -0.95 -3.45 4.15
C LEU A 80 -0.63 -3.48 5.65
N ASP A 81 -1.22 -2.60 6.46
CA ASP A 81 -1.03 -2.62 7.92
C ASP A 81 -1.39 -3.98 8.53
N LEU A 82 -2.55 -4.51 8.16
CA LEU A 82 -3.06 -5.79 8.66
C LEU A 82 -2.22 -6.95 8.11
N ALA A 83 -1.94 -6.95 6.80
CA ALA A 83 -1.10 -7.96 6.17
C ALA A 83 0.29 -8.04 6.84
N THR A 84 0.92 -6.88 7.08
CA THR A 84 2.22 -6.78 7.76
C THR A 84 2.12 -7.35 9.18
N ALA A 85 1.08 -6.99 9.94
CA ALA A 85 0.87 -7.50 11.29
C ALA A 85 0.71 -9.03 11.33
N ILE A 86 -0.07 -9.57 10.40
CA ILE A 86 -0.27 -11.01 10.24
C ILE A 86 1.03 -11.72 9.87
N TYR A 87 1.76 -11.22 8.87
CA TYR A 87 3.03 -11.83 8.47
C TYR A 87 4.08 -11.79 9.58
N GLY A 88 4.16 -10.68 10.33
CA GLY A 88 5.02 -10.57 11.49
C GLY A 88 4.67 -11.59 12.58
N LEU A 89 3.37 -11.84 12.79
CA LEU A 89 2.91 -12.85 13.74
C LEU A 89 3.27 -14.27 13.29
N VAL A 90 2.93 -14.62 12.04
CA VAL A 90 3.24 -15.95 11.46
C VAL A 90 4.76 -16.17 11.44
N GLN A 91 5.55 -15.15 11.08
CA GLN A 91 7.01 -15.25 11.10
C GLN A 91 7.56 -15.50 12.50
N ALA A 92 6.99 -14.86 13.53
CA ALA A 92 7.46 -14.99 14.91
C ALA A 92 7.14 -16.33 15.55
N GLN A 93 6.05 -16.99 15.12
CA GLN A 93 5.50 -18.16 15.83
C GLN A 93 5.46 -19.45 14.99
N ALA A 94 5.30 -19.36 13.67
CA ALA A 94 5.22 -20.55 12.84
C ALA A 94 6.61 -21.12 12.59
N GLU A 95 6.80 -22.40 12.91
CA GLU A 95 8.06 -23.08 12.68
C GLU A 95 8.27 -23.48 11.21
N GLY A 96 9.54 -23.63 10.84
CA GLY A 96 9.94 -24.20 9.55
C GLY A 96 9.59 -23.32 8.33
N PRO A 97 9.07 -23.91 7.24
CA PRO A 97 8.93 -23.20 5.96
C PRO A 97 7.84 -22.12 5.98
N LEU A 98 6.85 -22.20 6.88
CA LEU A 98 5.78 -21.21 6.98
C LEU A 98 6.30 -19.87 7.49
N GLY A 99 7.08 -19.88 8.58
CA GLY A 99 7.69 -18.66 9.13
C GLY A 99 8.65 -18.00 8.13
N LEU A 100 9.43 -18.80 7.40
CA LEU A 100 10.31 -18.29 6.33
C LEU A 100 9.54 -17.60 5.21
N ARG A 101 8.43 -18.21 4.72
CA ARG A 101 7.58 -17.58 3.69
C ARG A 101 6.93 -16.30 4.20
N ALA A 102 6.43 -16.30 5.44
CA ALA A 102 5.87 -15.11 6.06
C ALA A 102 6.90 -13.98 6.17
N GLY A 103 8.13 -14.31 6.57
CA GLY A 103 9.24 -13.36 6.63
C GLY A 103 9.61 -12.77 5.27
N GLN A 104 9.67 -13.59 4.22
CA GLN A 104 9.92 -13.12 2.86
C GLN A 104 8.84 -12.16 2.36
N ARG A 105 7.56 -12.45 2.66
CA ARG A 105 6.42 -11.60 2.34
C ARG A 105 6.46 -10.28 3.14
N LEU A 106 6.75 -10.37 4.43
CA LEU A 106 6.90 -9.21 5.30
C LEU A 106 8.00 -8.28 4.79
N ASP A 107 9.17 -8.83 4.45
CA ASP A 107 10.28 -8.08 3.89
C ASP A 107 9.89 -7.40 2.58
N ALA A 108 9.21 -8.10 1.67
CA ALA A 108 8.76 -7.52 0.41
C ALA A 108 7.81 -6.32 0.63
N VAL A 109 6.84 -6.44 1.55
CA VAL A 109 5.90 -5.36 1.91
C VAL A 109 6.62 -4.18 2.56
N LEU A 110 7.62 -4.44 3.42
CA LEU A 110 8.45 -3.42 4.05
C LEU A 110 9.56 -2.85 3.13
N GLY A 111 9.67 -3.34 1.90
CA GLY A 111 10.70 -2.93 0.94
C GLY A 111 12.12 -3.44 1.24
N ARG A 112 12.23 -4.48 2.06
CA ARG A 112 13.47 -5.17 2.47
C ARG A 112 13.61 -6.51 1.71
N GLY A 113 14.74 -7.18 1.89
CA GLY A 113 14.95 -8.55 1.40
C GLY A 113 15.33 -8.68 -0.08
N ALA A 114 15.14 -9.89 -0.62
CA ALA A 114 15.56 -10.24 -1.98
C ALA A 114 14.77 -9.48 -3.06
N GLY A 115 15.49 -8.95 -4.05
CA GLY A 115 14.91 -8.10 -5.10
C GLY A 115 13.73 -8.74 -5.85
N GLY A 116 13.73 -10.06 -6.05
CA GLY A 116 12.67 -10.75 -6.80
C GLY A 116 11.30 -10.71 -6.15
N ALA A 117 11.20 -10.98 -4.84
CA ALA A 117 9.92 -10.90 -4.12
C ALA A 117 9.40 -9.47 -4.07
N ARG A 118 10.32 -8.50 -3.93
CA ARG A 118 9.99 -7.07 -3.95
C ARG A 118 9.50 -6.61 -5.33
N THR A 119 10.15 -7.02 -6.42
CA THR A 119 9.70 -6.67 -7.77
C THR A 119 8.36 -7.28 -8.08
N GLU A 120 8.10 -8.52 -7.68
CA GLU A 120 6.79 -9.14 -7.84
C GLU A 120 5.70 -8.35 -7.08
N PHE A 121 5.95 -8.01 -5.81
CA PHE A 121 5.03 -7.21 -4.99
C PHE A 121 4.75 -5.85 -5.65
N LEU A 122 5.80 -5.12 -6.05
CA LEU A 122 5.67 -3.81 -6.69
C LEU A 122 4.94 -3.89 -8.03
N LEU A 123 5.22 -4.90 -8.86
CA LEU A 123 4.55 -5.08 -10.15
C LEU A 123 3.08 -5.44 -9.98
N ARG A 124 2.75 -6.32 -9.03
CA ARG A 124 1.37 -6.69 -8.72
C ARG A 124 0.59 -5.48 -8.21
N ARG A 125 1.18 -4.71 -7.30
CA ARG A 125 0.61 -3.49 -6.78
C ARG A 125 0.42 -2.43 -7.87
N LEU A 126 1.44 -2.23 -8.71
CA LEU A 126 1.34 -1.32 -9.86
C LEU A 126 0.24 -1.75 -10.82
N ALA A 127 0.10 -3.04 -11.12
CA ALA A 127 -0.97 -3.54 -11.98
C ALA A 127 -2.36 -3.30 -11.38
N HIS A 128 -2.49 -3.47 -10.06
CA HIS A 128 -3.72 -3.18 -9.33
C HIS A 128 -4.03 -1.67 -9.35
N GLU A 129 -3.06 -0.83 -8.98
CA GLU A 129 -3.20 0.63 -9.00
C GLU A 129 -3.48 1.15 -10.41
N ALA A 130 -2.84 0.61 -11.45
CA ALA A 130 -3.09 0.97 -12.84
C ALA A 130 -4.50 0.57 -13.33
N SER A 131 -5.17 -0.34 -12.63
CA SER A 131 -6.56 -0.71 -12.90
C SER A 131 -7.56 0.17 -12.15
N GLU A 132 -7.10 1.03 -11.23
CA GLU A 132 -7.98 1.96 -10.53
C GLU A 132 -8.41 3.12 -11.44
N PRO A 133 -9.71 3.44 -11.51
CA PRO A 133 -10.21 4.54 -12.32
C PRO A 133 -9.56 5.88 -11.97
N THR A 134 -9.28 6.09 -10.69
CA THR A 134 -8.62 7.28 -10.13
C THR A 134 -7.18 7.42 -10.60
N ALA A 135 -6.43 6.32 -10.62
CA ALA A 135 -5.07 6.31 -11.11
C ALA A 135 -5.02 6.55 -12.63
N LEU A 136 -5.92 5.93 -13.38
CA LEU A 136 -6.05 6.16 -14.83
C LEU A 136 -6.38 7.61 -15.14
N PHE A 137 -7.29 8.22 -14.37
CA PHE A 137 -7.60 9.63 -14.49
C PHE A 137 -6.39 10.51 -14.17
N ALA A 138 -5.69 10.24 -13.06
CA ALA A 138 -4.49 10.98 -12.68
C ALA A 138 -3.37 10.87 -13.73
N MET A 139 -3.13 9.67 -14.26
CA MET A 139 -2.19 9.43 -15.37
C MET A 139 -2.60 10.19 -16.62
N GLY A 140 -3.89 10.18 -16.96
CA GLY A 140 -4.43 10.93 -18.09
C GLY A 140 -4.19 12.43 -17.94
N MET A 141 -4.54 13.00 -16.79
CA MET A 141 -4.33 14.42 -16.50
C MET A 141 -2.85 14.80 -16.51
N ALA A 142 -2.00 14.02 -15.84
CA ALA A 142 -0.55 14.25 -15.81
C ALA A 142 0.05 14.17 -17.22
N GLY A 143 -0.36 13.19 -18.03
CA GLY A 143 0.06 13.06 -19.43
C GLY A 143 -0.39 14.23 -20.31
N THR A 144 -1.59 14.78 -20.10
CA THR A 144 -2.03 15.99 -20.81
C THR A 144 -1.20 17.21 -20.40
N ALA A 145 -0.93 17.38 -19.11
CA ALA A 145 -0.10 18.46 -18.59
C ALA A 145 1.34 18.40 -19.14
N PHE A 146 1.93 17.19 -19.21
CA PHE A 146 3.23 16.95 -19.84
C PHE A 146 3.23 17.42 -21.29
N ARG A 147 2.25 16.96 -22.09
CA ARG A 147 2.17 17.29 -23.52
C ARG A 147 1.97 18.78 -23.77
N LEU A 148 1.11 19.44 -23.00
CA LEU A 148 0.86 20.88 -23.10
C LEU A 148 2.10 21.69 -22.70
N THR A 149 2.76 21.32 -21.60
CA THR A 149 3.99 22.00 -21.14
C THR A 149 5.12 21.83 -22.15
N ARG A 150 5.30 20.62 -22.67
CA ARG A 150 6.29 20.32 -23.71
C ARG A 150 6.00 21.11 -25.00
N LEU A 151 4.74 21.23 -25.41
CA LEU A 151 4.36 22.00 -26.59
C LEU A 151 4.57 23.51 -26.37
N ALA A 152 4.19 24.03 -25.20
CA ALA A 152 4.38 25.44 -24.86
C ALA A 152 5.88 25.82 -24.78
N THR A 153 6.70 24.97 -24.17
CA THR A 153 8.16 25.18 -24.10
C THR A 153 8.81 25.10 -25.47
N LEU A 154 8.44 24.11 -26.31
CA LEU A 154 8.91 24.05 -27.70
C LEU A 154 8.45 25.27 -28.52
N SER A 155 7.21 25.72 -28.37
CA SER A 155 6.69 26.91 -29.04
C SER A 155 7.49 28.16 -28.66
N ARG A 156 7.77 28.34 -27.36
CA ARG A 156 8.59 29.46 -26.86
C ARG A 156 10.03 29.41 -27.37
N LEU A 157 10.65 28.22 -27.38
CA LEU A 157 12.01 28.03 -27.89
C LEU A 157 12.08 28.25 -29.41
N ALA A 158 11.06 27.84 -30.17
CA ALA A 158 10.99 28.07 -31.61
C ALA A 158 10.83 29.57 -31.96
N ALA A 159 10.11 30.33 -31.13
CA ALA A 159 9.90 31.76 -31.31
C ALA A 159 11.11 32.62 -30.92
N THR A 160 12.13 32.07 -30.24
CA THR A 160 13.29 32.84 -29.77
C THR A 160 14.34 32.98 -30.89
N PRO A 161 14.68 34.20 -31.37
CA PRO A 161 15.55 34.40 -32.53
C PRO A 161 17.04 34.09 -32.30
N ALA A 162 17.49 33.90 -31.06
CA ALA A 162 18.89 33.76 -30.70
C ALA A 162 19.20 32.37 -30.13
N GLY A 163 19.77 31.46 -30.92
CA GLY A 163 20.19 30.16 -30.41
C GLY A 163 20.88 29.26 -31.43
N ASN A 164 22.11 28.84 -31.09
CA ASN A 164 22.94 27.89 -31.84
C ASN A 164 22.19 26.60 -32.22
N PHE A 165 22.62 25.92 -33.30
CA PHE A 165 21.98 24.71 -33.85
C PHE A 165 21.68 23.60 -32.81
N LEU A 166 22.53 23.47 -31.78
CA LEU A 166 22.36 22.58 -30.63
C LEU A 166 21.09 22.87 -29.78
N THR A 167 20.68 24.14 -29.72
CA THR A 167 19.48 24.59 -29.01
C THR A 167 18.20 24.48 -29.84
N ARG A 168 18.28 24.29 -31.16
CA ARG A 168 17.10 24.12 -32.04
C ARG A 168 16.70 22.66 -32.28
N GLY A 169 17.58 21.71 -31.98
CA GLY A 169 17.36 20.27 -32.21
C GLY A 169 17.15 19.48 -30.91
N PHE A 170 18.10 18.59 -30.63
CA PHE A 170 18.04 17.66 -29.50
C PHE A 170 17.98 18.38 -28.14
N GLY A 171 18.68 19.51 -27.99
CA GLY A 171 18.69 20.30 -26.76
C GLY A 171 17.31 20.87 -26.39
N ALA A 172 16.60 21.48 -27.35
CA ALA A 172 15.23 21.96 -27.11
C ALA A 172 14.28 20.83 -26.73
N ARG A 173 14.40 19.66 -27.39
CA ARG A 173 13.58 18.49 -27.05
C ARG A 173 13.88 17.98 -25.65
N ALA A 174 15.15 17.94 -25.25
CA ALA A 174 15.54 17.52 -23.90
C ALA A 174 15.02 18.49 -22.84
N VAL A 175 15.19 19.81 -23.02
CA VAL A 175 14.69 20.83 -22.08
C VAL A 175 13.17 20.80 -21.98
N ALA A 176 12.47 20.69 -23.11
CA ALA A 176 11.01 20.61 -23.14
C ALA A 176 10.48 19.32 -22.47
N SER A 177 11.19 18.20 -22.63
CA SER A 177 10.84 16.96 -21.94
C SER A 177 11.10 17.04 -20.44
N LEU A 178 12.22 17.61 -20.00
CA LEU A 178 12.54 17.77 -18.57
C LEU A 178 11.53 18.70 -17.87
N THR A 179 11.18 19.81 -18.51
CA THR A 179 10.18 20.74 -17.98
C THR A 179 8.78 20.11 -17.95
N GLY A 180 8.40 19.39 -19.01
CA GLY A 180 7.16 18.61 -19.02
C GLY A 180 7.11 17.60 -17.88
N PHE A 181 8.20 16.86 -17.66
CA PHE A 181 8.30 15.85 -16.60
C PHE A 181 8.22 16.48 -15.20
N ALA A 182 8.87 17.63 -14.98
CA ALA A 182 8.80 18.35 -13.72
C ALA A 182 7.35 18.77 -13.40
N VAL A 183 6.58 19.22 -14.39
CA VAL A 183 5.16 19.54 -14.22
C VAL A 183 4.35 18.27 -13.96
N GLU A 184 4.57 17.21 -14.74
CA GLU A 184 3.89 15.92 -14.57
C GLU A 184 4.03 15.37 -13.15
N ALA A 185 5.24 15.40 -12.58
CA ALA A 185 5.53 14.94 -11.22
C ALA A 185 4.74 15.71 -10.14
N THR A 186 4.35 16.96 -10.40
CA THR A 186 3.51 17.76 -9.48
C THR A 186 2.02 17.57 -9.73
N VAL A 187 1.61 17.42 -10.99
CA VAL A 187 0.20 17.29 -11.37
C VAL A 187 -0.35 15.91 -11.01
N PHE A 188 0.46 14.86 -11.15
CA PHE A 188 0.03 13.49 -10.87
C PHE A 188 -0.55 13.30 -9.45
N PRO A 189 0.16 13.65 -8.35
CA PRO A 189 -0.39 13.50 -7.00
C PRO A 189 -1.59 14.44 -6.75
N LEU A 190 -1.61 15.64 -7.31
CA LEU A 190 -2.73 16.58 -7.16
C LEU A 190 -4.00 16.08 -7.86
N ALA A 191 -3.87 15.58 -9.09
CA ALA A 191 -4.98 15.02 -9.86
C ALA A 191 -5.52 13.75 -9.19
N GLY A 192 -4.63 12.90 -8.66
CA GLY A 192 -5.03 11.73 -7.88
C GLY A 192 -5.82 12.09 -6.62
N ARG A 193 -5.39 13.13 -5.88
CA ARG A 193 -6.12 13.63 -4.71
C ARG A 193 -7.50 14.18 -5.10
N ALA A 194 -7.56 15.04 -6.11
CA ALA A 194 -8.82 15.62 -6.58
C ALA A 194 -9.81 14.55 -7.08
N ALA A 195 -9.32 13.51 -7.77
CA ALA A 195 -10.16 12.41 -8.24
C ALA A 195 -10.70 11.57 -7.08
N ASN A 196 -9.90 11.31 -6.04
CA ASN A 196 -10.36 10.61 -4.85
C ASN A 196 -11.42 11.42 -4.08
N GLU A 197 -11.21 12.72 -3.92
CA GLU A 197 -12.18 13.62 -3.29
C GLU A 197 -13.50 13.67 -4.08
N ALA A 198 -13.43 13.76 -5.41
CA ALA A 198 -14.62 13.73 -6.27
C ALA A 198 -15.41 12.41 -6.17
N LEU A 199 -14.77 11.30 -5.82
CA LEU A 199 -15.41 10.00 -5.56
C LEU A 199 -15.85 9.80 -4.10
N GLY A 200 -15.73 10.84 -3.26
CA GLY A 200 -16.11 10.77 -1.85
C GLY A 200 -15.13 9.96 -0.98
N ARG A 201 -13.93 9.65 -1.48
CA ARG A 201 -12.87 9.04 -0.70
C ARG A 201 -12.10 10.15 0.01
N SER A 202 -12.48 10.46 1.25
CA SER A 202 -11.75 11.40 2.08
C SER A 202 -10.33 10.89 2.33
N GLN A 203 -9.32 11.57 1.79
CA GLN A 203 -7.93 11.37 2.18
C GLN A 203 -7.58 12.37 3.28
N ASP A 204 -6.99 11.90 4.38
CA ASP A 204 -6.48 12.77 5.42
C ASP A 204 -5.34 13.64 4.87
N TRP A 205 -5.50 14.96 4.98
CA TRP A 205 -4.61 15.97 4.39
C TRP A 205 -3.28 16.14 5.14
N SER A 206 -3.05 15.39 6.22
CA SER A 206 -1.96 15.63 7.17
C SER A 206 -0.66 14.86 6.90
N ALA A 207 -0.42 14.40 5.66
CA ALA A 207 0.80 13.71 5.26
C ALA A 207 1.87 14.68 4.71
#